data_AF-A0A936KP41-F1
#
_entry.id   AF-A0A936KP41-F1
#
_cell.length_a   1.000
_cell.length_b   1.000
_cell.length_c   1.000
_cell.angle_alpha   90.00
_cell.angle_beta   90.00
_cell.angle_gamma   90.00
#
_symmetry.space_group_name_H-M   'P 1'
#
loop_
_entity.id
_entity.type
_entity.pdbx_description
1 polymer ?
#
loop_
_entity_poly.entity_id
_entity_poly.type
_entity_poly.pdbx_seq_one_letter_code
_entity_poly.pdbx_strand_id
1 'polypeptide(L)' 'MAKIIVYLGDQERNALLQLAQRELRLPRAQAALIIRQELVRQGMLPMQAHITETASSLEATTGASS' A
#
# COMPACT_ATOMS: atom_id res chain seq x y z
N MET A 1 4.09 1.40 19.06
CA MET A 1 3.09 1.22 18.00
C MET A 1 1.70 1.28 18.61
N ALA A 2 0.80 2.11 18.09
CA ALA A 2 -0.59 2.12 18.56
C ALA A 2 -1.32 0.85 18.07
N LYS A 3 -2.12 0.24 18.94
CA LYS A 3 -2.91 -0.96 18.63
C LYS A 3 -4.39 -0.59 18.61
N ILE A 4 -5.06 -0.84 17.49
CA ILE A 4 -6.51 -0.75 17.36
C ILE A 4 -7.06 -2.17 17.27
N ILE A 5 -8.12 -2.47 18.01
CA ILE A 5 -8.85 -3.74 17.94
C ILE A 5 -10.19 -3.44 17.27
N VAL A 6 -10.51 -4.18 16.23
CA VAL A 6 -11.78 -4.05 15.48
C VAL A 6 -12.55 -5.36 15.63
N TYR A 7 -13.80 -5.25 16.06
CA TYR A 7 -14.73 -6.37 16.10
C TYR A 7 -15.52 -6.40 14.79
N LEU A 8 -15.51 -7.56 14.12
CA LEU A 8 -16.22 -7.78 12.87
C LEU A 8 -17.39 -8.72 13.14
N GLY A 9 -18.51 -8.50 12.44
CA GLY A 9 -19.57 -9.50 12.35
C GLY A 9 -19.09 -10.73 11.58
N ASP A 10 -19.86 -11.81 11.66
CA ASP A 10 -19.48 -13.09 11.05
C ASP A 10 -19.35 -12.98 9.52
N GLN A 11 -20.23 -12.22 8.88
CA GLN A 11 -20.20 -12.03 7.43
C GLN A 11 -18.94 -11.27 6.99
N GLU A 12 -18.62 -10.14 7.63
CA GLU A 12 -17.44 -9.34 7.32
C GLU A 12 -16.16 -10.11 7.61
N ARG A 13 -16.13 -10.85 8.73
CA ARG A 13 -15.00 -11.71 9.10
C ARG A 13 -14.76 -12.78 8.03
N ASN A 14 -15.80 -13.46 7.58
CA ASN A 14 -15.67 -14.50 6.56
C ASN A 14 -15.23 -13.93 5.21
N ALA A 15 -15.77 -12.77 4.81
CA ALA A 15 -15.36 -12.09 3.59
C ALA A 15 -13.87 -11.67 3.65
N LEU A 16 -13.43 -11.09 4.79
CA LEU A 16 -12.03 -10.73 5.00
C LEU A 16 -11.10 -11.95 4.94
N LEU A 17 -11.50 -13.07 5.54
CA LEU A 17 -10.74 -14.32 5.50
C LEU A 17 -10.59 -14.85 4.07
N GLN A 18 -11.68 -14.90 3.31
CA GLN A 18 -11.65 -15.36 1.92
C GLN A 18 -10.79 -14.45 1.04
N LEU A 19 -10.91 -13.13 1.21
CA LEU A 19 -10.09 -12.17 0.47
C LEU A 19 -8.62 -12.32 0.83
N ALA A 20 -8.28 -12.41 2.11
CA ALA A 20 -6.91 -12.62 2.57
C ALA A 20 -6.31 -13.91 2.00
N GLN A 21 -7.08 -15.00 1.96
CA GLN A 21 -6.64 -16.28 1.38
C GLN A 21 -6.39 -16.17 -0.12
N ARG A 22 -7.30 -15.55 -0.88
CA ARG A 22 -7.13 -15.34 -2.34
C ARG A 22 -5.87 -14.54 -2.66
N GLU A 23 -5.57 -13.58 -1.80
CA GLU A 23 -4.43 -12.69 -1.93
C GLU A 23 -3.13 -13.24 -1.29
N LEU A 24 -3.17 -14.45 -0.73
CA LEU A 24 -2.06 -15.08 0.01
C LEU A 24 -1.50 -14.18 1.14
N ARG A 25 -2.38 -13.45 1.84
CA ARG A 25 -2.04 -12.57 2.96
C ARG A 25 -2.65 -13.05 4.28
N LEU A 26 -2.04 -12.61 5.37
CA LEU A 26 -2.66 -12.73 6.70
C LEU A 26 -3.89 -11.82 6.79
N PRO A 27 -4.99 -12.24 7.47
CA PRO A 27 -6.22 -11.44 7.58
C PRO A 27 -5.99 -10.05 8.18
N ARG A 28 -5.08 -9.94 9.16
CA ARG A 28 -4.70 -8.65 9.75
C ARG A 28 -4.01 -7.73 8.74
N ALA A 29 -3.11 -8.28 7.92
CA ALA A 29 -2.41 -7.51 6.89
C ALA A 29 -3.39 -7.05 5.81
N GLN A 30 -4.32 -7.93 5.40
CA GLN A 30 -5.38 -7.59 4.46
C GLN A 30 -6.29 -6.48 5.00
N ALA A 31 -6.71 -6.56 6.27
CA ALA A 31 -7.51 -5.50 6.89
C ALA A 31 -6.76 -4.16 6.91
N ALA A 32 -5.47 -4.16 7.28
CA ALA A 32 -4.66 -2.95 7.27
C ALA A 32 -4.54 -2.33 5.87
N LEU A 33 -4.44 -3.17 4.83
CA LEU A 33 -4.37 -2.74 3.45
C LEU A 33 -5.69 -2.10 2.99
N ILE A 34 -6.84 -2.71 3.32
CA ILE A 34 -8.17 -2.14 3.03
C ILE A 34 -8.33 -0.78 3.71
N ILE A 35 -7.99 -0.69 5.01
CA ILE A 35 -8.05 0.58 5.75
C ILE A 35 -7.17 1.63 5.09
N ARG A 36 -5.94 1.26 4.70
CA ARG A 36 -5.03 2.19 4.02
C ARG A 36 -5.61 2.67 2.68
N GLN A 37 -6.11 1.76 1.85
CA GLN A 37 -6.69 2.10 0.55
C GLN A 37 -7.87 3.05 0.71
N GLU A 38 -8.74 2.81 1.69
CA GLU A 38 -9.86 3.70 2.00
C GLU A 38 -9.38 5.08 2.46
N LEU A 39 -8.38 5.15 3.35
CA LEU A 39 -7.82 6.43 3.79
C LEU A 39 -7.15 7.21 2.64
N VAL A 40 -6.49 6.52 1.71
CA VAL A 40 -5.96 7.15 0.49
C VAL A 40 -7.10 7.67 -0.39
N ARG A 41 -8.15 6.87 -0.59
CA ARG A 41 -9.34 7.25 -1.37
C ARG A 41 -10.04 8.49 -0.80
N GLN A 42 -10.01 8.65 0.52
CA GLN A 42 -10.55 9.81 1.24
C GLN A 42 -9.58 11.00 1.27
N GLY A 43 -8.40 10.90 0.68
CA GLY A 43 -7.38 11.96 0.69
C GLY A 43 -6.69 12.16 2.05
N MET A 44 -6.88 11.23 3.00
CA MET A 44 -6.29 11.29 4.34
C MET A 44 -4.86 10.75 4.38
N LEU A 45 -4.47 9.96 3.38
CA LEU A 45 -3.10 9.47 3.19
C LEU A 45 -2.65 9.73 1.76
N PRO A 46 -1.35 9.99 1.53
CA PRO A 46 -0.82 10.12 0.18
C PRO A 46 -0.92 8.79 -0.56
N MET A 47 -1.24 8.85 -1.85
CA MET A 47 -1.12 7.72 -2.75
C MET A 47 0.36 7.36 -2.86
N GLN A 48 0.70 6.11 -2.55
CA GLN A 48 2.09 5.69 -2.56
C GLN A 48 2.51 5.51 -4.02
N ALA A 49 3.23 6.49 -4.56
CA ALA A 49 3.85 6.35 -5.87
C ALA A 49 4.79 5.16 -5.79
N HIS A 50 4.55 4.14 -6.61
CA HIS A 50 5.55 3.13 -6.87
C HIS A 50 6.80 3.88 -7.35
N ILE A 51 7.86 3.85 -6.55
CA ILE A 51 9.15 4.38 -6.94
C ILE A 51 9.66 3.41 -8.01
N THR A 52 9.30 3.66 -9.26
CA THR A 52 10.00 3.07 -10.39
C THR A 52 11.37 3.74 -10.40
N GLU A 53 12.40 3.00 -10.01
CA GLU A 53 13.80 3.33 -10.26
C GLU A 53 14.03 3.45 -11.78
N THR A 54 13.64 4.56 -12.38
CA THR A 54 14.01 4.92 -13.75
C THR A 54 14.14 6.44 -13.85
N ALA A 55 15.18 7.00 -13.24
CA ALA A 55 15.81 8.27 -13.66
C ALA A 55 17.03 8.59 -12.77
N SER A 56 18.04 7.72 -12.78
CA SER A 56 19.39 8.10 -12.33
C SER A 56 20.40 7.64 -13.40
N SER A 57 20.24 8.14 -14.62
CA SER A 57 21.29 8.05 -15.65
C SER A 57 21.03 9.04 -16.79
N LEU A 58 20.79 10.31 -16.48
CA LEU A 58 20.74 11.40 -17.47
C LEU A 58 21.35 12.68 -16.88
N GLU A 59 22.49 12.57 -16.20
CA GLU A 59 23.39 13.70 -15.93
C GLU A 59 24.82 13.30 -16.29
N ALA A 60 25.08 13.18 -17.59
CA ALA A 60 26.43 13.16 -18.16
C ALA A 60 26.45 13.93 -19.48
N THR A 61 26.01 15.19 -19.38
CA THR A 61 26.31 16.30 -20.30
C THR A 61 26.78 17.37 -19.33
N THR A 62 27.95 17.98 -19.38
CA THR A 62 28.66 18.58 -20.51
C THR A 62 30.07 18.91 -20.00
N GLY A 63 31.14 18.68 -20.77
CA GLY A 63 32.45 19.23 -20.39
C GLY A 63 33.65 18.57 -21.05
N ALA A 64 33.96 19.00 -22.28
CA ALA A 64 35.33 19.23 -22.76
C ALA A 64 35.27 19.64 -24.23
N SER A 65 35.07 20.95 -24.46
CA SER A 65 35.60 21.61 -25.65
C SER A 65 37.01 22.11 -25.32
N SER A 66 37.84 22.13 -26.37
CA SER A 66 39.19 22.73 -26.54
C SER A 66 40.34 21.74 -26.65
#